data_AF-A0A5D2AMT0-F1
#
_entry.id   AF-A0A5D2AMT0-F1
#
_cell.length_a   1.000
_cell.length_b   1.000
_cell.length_c   1.000
_cell.angle_alpha   90.00
_cell.angle_beta   90.00
_cell.angle_gamma   90.00
#
_symmetry.space_group_name_H-M   'P 1'
#
loop_
_entity.id
_entity.type
_entity.pdbx_description
1 polymer ?
#
loop_
_entity_poly.entity_id
_entity_poly.type
_entity_poly.pdbx_seq_one_letter_code
_entity_poly.pdbx_strand_id
1 'polypeptide(L)' 'MNVSEDESQLSAIARQGSGSACRSLFGGFVKWIMGKEDDGSDSLAVQLVDENHCEDLFIIIILERCRGIEL' A
#
# COMPACT_ATOMS: atom_id res chain seq x y z
N MET A 1 16.27 -2.51 12.81
CA MET A 1 15.19 -2.17 13.74
C MET A 1 14.69 -3.47 14.35
N ASN A 2 14.61 -3.56 15.68
CA ASN A 2 14.07 -4.73 16.38
C ASN A 2 12.75 -4.31 17.06
N VAL A 3 11.76 -4.00 16.23
CA VAL A 3 10.45 -3.53 16.67
C VAL A 3 9.50 -4.73 16.67
N SER A 4 8.75 -4.92 17.76
CA SER A 4 7.83 -6.04 17.96
C SER A 4 6.40 -5.64 17.58
N GLU A 5 6.21 -5.19 16.35
CA GLU A 5 4.92 -4.77 15.79
C GLU A 5 4.57 -5.67 14.62
N ASP A 6 3.27 -5.93 14.41
CA ASP A 6 2.81 -6.65 13.23
C ASP A 6 2.81 -5.73 11.98
N GLU A 7 2.73 -6.34 10.80
CA GLU A 7 2.80 -5.64 9.51
C GLU A 7 1.71 -4.57 9.35
N SER A 8 0.52 -4.74 9.96
CA SER A 8 -0.52 -3.73 9.89
C SER A 8 -0.13 -2.49 10.69
N GLN A 9 0.48 -2.64 11.87
CA GLN A 9 1.00 -1.48 12.63
C GLN A 9 2.15 -0.79 11.90
N LEU A 10 3.09 -1.56 11.36
CA LEU A 10 4.18 -1.03 10.53
C LEU A 10 3.67 -0.29 9.29
N SER A 11 2.49 -0.66 8.77
CA SER A 11 1.85 0.02 7.64
C SER A 11 1.47 1.47 7.94
N ALA A 12 1.13 1.78 9.20
CA ALA A 12 0.86 3.14 9.64
C ALA A 12 2.11 4.03 9.49
N ILE A 13 3.29 3.47 9.83
CA ILE A 13 4.58 4.15 9.71
C ILE A 13 4.94 4.32 8.22
N ALA A 14 4.81 3.27 7.41
CA ALA A 14 5.10 3.33 5.97
C ALA A 14 4.22 4.38 5.25
N ARG A 15 2.94 4.49 5.64
CA ARG A 15 1.98 5.49 5.14
C ARG A 15 2.49 6.92 5.32
N GLN A 16 3.13 7.22 6.45
CA GLN A 16 3.67 8.56 6.74
C GLN A 16 4.81 8.95 5.79
N GLY A 17 5.61 7.98 5.33
CA GLY A 17 6.64 8.22 4.33
C GLY A 17 6.07 8.36 2.91
N SER A 18 5.19 7.43 2.53
CA SER A 18 4.45 7.46 1.27
C SER A 18 3.13 6.71 1.44
N GLY A 19 2.01 7.35 1.14
CA GLY A 19 0.68 6.77 1.39
C GLY A 19 0.49 5.39 0.75
N SER A 20 0.98 5.17 -0.47
CA SER A 20 0.87 3.87 -1.15
C SER A 20 1.81 2.80 -0.57
N ALA A 21 2.92 3.18 0.06
CA ALA A 21 3.91 2.24 0.58
C ALA A 21 3.35 1.35 1.69
N CYS A 22 2.29 1.78 2.40
CA CYS A 22 1.62 0.97 3.41
C CYS A 22 1.12 -0.38 2.85
N ARG A 23 0.69 -0.41 1.58
CA ARG A 23 0.17 -1.63 0.95
C ARG A 23 1.26 -2.58 0.47
N SER A 24 2.51 -2.14 0.40
CA SER A 24 3.64 -2.95 -0.06
C SER A 24 4.28 -3.81 1.04
N LEU A 25 3.74 -3.75 2.27
CA LEU A 25 4.19 -4.62 3.36
C LEU A 25 3.61 -6.03 3.29
N PHE A 26 2.55 -6.25 2.51
CA PHE A 26 1.87 -7.53 2.36
C PHE A 26 1.97 -8.07 0.94
N GLY A 27 1.94 -9.39 0.79
CA GLY A 27 1.72 -10.07 -0.49
C GLY A 27 0.24 -10.10 -0.91
N GLY A 28 -0.03 -10.53 -2.14
CA GLY A 28 -1.39 -10.71 -2.65
C GLY A 28 -2.20 -9.43 -2.85
N PHE A 29 -3.49 -9.47 -2.50
CA PHE A 29 -4.39 -8.33 -2.62
C PHE A 29 -4.54 -7.60 -1.29
N VAL A 30 -4.27 -6.30 -1.31
CA VAL A 30 -4.16 -5.49 -0.10
C VAL A 30 -5.10 -4.30 -0.16
N LYS A 31 -5.83 -4.07 0.93
CA LYS A 31 -6.69 -2.90 1.11
C LYS A 31 -6.03 -1.90 2.05
N TRP A 32 -5.97 -0.64 1.66
CA TRP A 32 -5.70 0.45 2.60
C TRP A 32 -7.03 0.93 3.18
N ILE A 33 -7.21 0.75 4.48
CA ILE A 33 -8.32 1.29 5.26
C ILE A 33 -8.05 2.77 5.50
N MET A 34 -8.98 3.65 5.11
CA MET A 34 -8.78 5.09 5.24
C MET A 34 -8.64 5.56 6.69
N GLY A 35 -9.26 4.85 7.64
CA GLY A 35 -9.40 5.27 9.03
C GLY A 35 -10.50 6.31 9.23
N LYS A 36 -10.82 6.58 10.50
CA LYS A 36 -11.79 7.59 10.97
C LYS A 36 -11.20 8.45 12.08
N GLU A 37 -10.15 7.99 12.74
CA GLU A 37 -9.53 8.75 13.83
C GLU A 37 -8.69 9.90 13.26
N ASP A 38 -8.74 11.05 13.91
CA ASP A 38 -8.05 12.27 13.46
C ASP A 38 -6.51 12.11 13.49
N ASP A 39 -5.99 11.23 14.34
CA ASP A 39 -4.57 10.89 14.41
C ASP A 39 -4.14 9.88 13.32
N GLY A 40 -5.11 9.31 12.59
CA GLY A 40 -4.91 8.29 11.56
C GLY A 40 -4.35 6.98 12.08
N SER A 41 -4.49 6.67 13.37
CA SER A 41 -4.04 5.41 13.99
C SER A 41 -4.74 4.18 13.40
N ASP A 42 -5.97 4.34 12.90
CA ASP A 42 -6.78 3.28 12.29
C ASP A 42 -6.68 3.24 10.74
N SER A 43 -5.83 4.07 10.15
CA SER A 43 -5.60 4.12 8.70
C SER A 43 -4.52 3.13 8.26
N LEU A 44 -4.86 1.85 8.21
CA LEU A 44 -3.89 0.74 8.08
C LEU A 44 -4.07 -0.05 6.77
N ALA A 45 -3.02 -0.74 6.34
CA ALA A 45 -3.11 -1.76 5.30
C ALA A 45 -3.48 -3.12 5.92
N VAL A 46 -4.37 -3.84 5.22
CA VAL A 46 -4.80 -5.19 5.56
C VAL A 46 -4.76 -6.08 4.32
N GLN A 47 -4.23 -7.30 4.48
CA GLN A 47 -4.28 -8.32 3.45
C GLN A 47 -5.70 -8.88 3.34
N LEU A 48 -6.24 -8.92 2.12
CA LEU A 48 -7.54 -9.54 1.83
C LEU A 48 -7.38 -11.02 1.49
N VAL A 49 -6.42 -11.32 0.63
CA VAL A 49 -5.97 -12.67 0.28
C VAL A 49 -4.47 -12.62 -0.01
N ASP A 50 -3.78 -13.73 0.23
CA ASP A 50 -2.35 -13.85 -0.05
C ASP A 50 -2.06 -14.00 -1.56
N GLU A 51 -0.79 -14.02 -1.90
CA GLU A 51 -0.29 -14.17 -3.26
C GLU A 51 -0.66 -15.52 -3.90
N ASN A 52 -0.91 -16.56 -3.10
CA ASN A 52 -1.26 -17.90 -3.61
C ASN A 52 -2.71 -17.96 -4.10
N HIS A 53 -3.53 -16.95 -3.78
CA HIS A 53 -4.89 -16.87 -4.31
C HIS A 53 -4.94 -16.62 -5.82
N CYS A 54 -3.92 -15.99 -6.40
CA CYS A 54 -3.88 -15.65 -7.82
C CYS A 54 -2.46 -15.78 -8.38
N GLU A 55 -1.93 -17.00 -8.35
CA GLU A 55 -0.55 -17.32 -8.74
C GLU A 55 -0.23 -16.95 -10.20
N ASP A 56 -1.22 -16.97 -11.08
CA ASP A 56 -1.05 -16.74 -12.53
C ASP A 56 -1.11 -15.26 -12.94
N LEU A 57 -1.31 -14.33 -11.99
CA LEU A 57 -1.44 -12.92 -12.30
C LEU A 57 -0.07 -12.22 -12.38
N PHE A 58 0.23 -11.62 -13.53
CA PHE A 58 1.43 -10.81 -13.74
C PHE A 58 1.10 -9.44 -14.32
N ILE A 59 1.61 -8.35 -13.74
CA ILE A 59 1.31 -6.97 -14.14
C ILE A 59 2.60 -6.14 -14.23
N ILE A 60 2.77 -5.44 -15.37
CA ILE A 60 3.76 -4.36 -15.56
C ILE A 60 3.10 -3.33 -16.48
N ILE A 61 3.06 -2.03 -16.12
CA ILE A 61 2.68 -0.99 -17.09
C ILE A 61 3.55 0.26 -16.94
N ILE A 62 4.17 0.65 -18.06
CA ILE A 62 5.02 1.83 -18.24
C ILE A 62 4.33 2.73 -19.26
N LEU A 63 4.21 4.03 -18.95
CA LEU A 63 3.81 5.05 -19.93
C LEU A 63 4.61 6.35 -19.73
N GLU A 64 4.84 7.06 -20.83
CA GLU A 64 5.58 8.32 -20.88
C GLU A 64 4.66 9.55 -20.77
N ARG A 65 5.21 10.66 -20.25
CA ARG A 65 4.43 11.87 -20.00
C ARG A 65 4.28 12.66 -21.30
N CYS A 66 3.08 12.78 -21.86
CA CYS A 66 2.80 13.78 -22.89
C CYS A 66 2.95 15.17 -22.25
N ARG A 67 4.00 15.92 -22.62
CA ARG A 67 4.03 17.37 -22.39
C ARG A 67 3.07 18.00 -23.39
N GLY A 68 1.99 18.61 -22.90
CA GLY A 68 1.09 19.40 -23.73
C GLY A 68 1.87 20.52 -24.44
N ILE A 69 1.52 20.77 -25.70
CA ILE A 69 1.90 21.97 -26.44
C ILE A 69 1.42 23.17 -25.60
N GLU A 70 2.32 24.06 -25.21
CA GLU A 70 1.93 25.38 -24.69
C GLU A 70 1.17 26.11 -25.80
N LEU A 71 -0.11 26.41 -25.55
CA LEU A 71 -0.90 27.37 -26.32
C LEU A 71 -0.80 28.74 -25.66
#